data_AF-A0A0B8MXV8-F1
#
_entry.id   AF-A0A0B8MXV8-F1
#
_cell.length_a   1.000
_cell.length_b   1.000
_cell.length_c   1.000
_cell.angle_alpha   90.00
_cell.angle_beta   90.00
_cell.angle_gamma   90.00
#
_symmetry.space_group_name_H-M   'P 1'
#
loop_
_entity.id
_entity.type
_entity.pdbx_description
1 polymer ?
#
loop_
_entity_poly.entity_id
_entity_poly.type
_entity_poly.pdbx_seq_one_letter_code
_entity_poly.pdbx_strand_id
1 'polypeptide(L)'
;MMLKLHPMAPSRIHQRNIEQNFATGTCIGFRLETFLRQLRLTLSRLPDASVPLEQVASDIASIASVGAGGLEFLPFYLYGLPTSTRSQTPTDWNKYGFGTGAFQSLFKGALRAVKQSDMLMDFGIGANQGQGVPAEPLTEGLAVQLLMGNTTVKSGQRFTGVVPPPLVPSEEIMNGAGFMHPLERFGPSDLKAVLAFRVNSEAYTDITTNGVNFSIPIVYLEETSAVDLTSLVDEDGRLNWMVPSGNSSWRIFSFWQEYTNQRSVAGAFNATSFVGNGSWTVDHFSKKGAQRVTEFFDDYIIVDEETTELLKSVGSYAWEDSMEIMSTLYWTPDLIDRFEKSRGYSITKYLPLLFTYQNTWFSLFPPYSEMISYGNYTTDGTSVHQLDYRETLNEGYQDYISHFETWSHSRGFEYSNQPAYNLPLQMLSDIPLVDAPEF
;
A
#
# COMPACT_ATOMS: atom_id res chain seq x y z
N MET A 1 25.22 -9.09 2.40
CA MET A 1 26.08 -9.55 1.29
C MET A 1 25.49 -10.85 0.76
N MET A 2 24.71 -10.79 -0.32
CA MET A 2 24.23 -11.95 -1.07
C MET A 2 23.92 -11.46 -2.48
N LEU A 3 24.77 -11.79 -3.45
CA LEU A 3 24.49 -11.61 -4.87
C LEU A 3 23.53 -12.72 -5.32
N LYS A 4 22.41 -12.37 -5.93
CA LYS A 4 21.64 -13.28 -6.77
C LYS A 4 21.96 -12.94 -8.23
N LEU A 5 22.91 -13.66 -8.81
CA LEU A 5 22.99 -13.86 -10.25
C LEU A 5 22.28 -15.19 -10.53
N HIS A 6 21.37 -15.24 -11.49
CA HIS A 6 20.84 -16.50 -12.02
C HIS A 6 21.27 -16.68 -13.47
N PRO A 7 21.94 -17.80 -13.81
CA PRO A 7 22.29 -18.11 -15.18
C PRO A 7 21.15 -18.87 -15.86
N MET A 8 20.92 -18.62 -17.14
CA MET A 8 20.22 -19.58 -18.01
C MET A 8 21.02 -19.86 -19.27
N ALA A 9 21.54 -21.08 -19.34
CA ALA A 9 21.72 -21.85 -20.56
C ALA A 9 21.28 -23.28 -20.22
N PRO A 10 20.65 -24.03 -21.15
CA PRO A 10 21.49 -24.75 -22.12
C PRO A 10 20.84 -25.00 -23.48
N SER A 11 21.67 -25.06 -24.55
CA SER A 11 21.56 -26.17 -25.51
C SER A 11 22.80 -26.25 -26.40
N ARG A 12 23.48 -27.40 -26.37
CA ARG A 12 24.38 -27.83 -27.45
C ARG A 12 23.53 -28.37 -28.60
N ILE A 13 23.66 -27.79 -29.78
CA ILE A 13 23.51 -28.54 -31.04
C ILE A 13 24.69 -28.18 -31.94
N HIS A 14 25.46 -29.21 -32.27
CA HIS A 14 26.43 -29.20 -33.36
C HIS A 14 25.67 -29.38 -34.68
N GLN A 15 25.87 -28.48 -35.65
CA GLN A 15 25.96 -28.90 -37.05
C GLN A 15 26.69 -27.84 -37.90
N ARG A 16 27.59 -28.36 -38.73
CA ARG A 16 28.55 -27.67 -39.60
C ARG A 16 27.88 -27.14 -40.88
N ASN A 17 28.52 -26.11 -41.43
CA ASN A 17 28.63 -25.73 -42.85
C ASN A 17 27.34 -25.41 -43.62
N ILE A 18 27.30 -24.21 -44.21
CA ILE A 18 27.43 -24.01 -45.67
C ILE A 18 27.72 -22.51 -45.93
N GLU A 19 28.81 -22.27 -46.64
CA GLU A 19 29.17 -20.99 -47.27
C GLU A 19 28.22 -20.69 -48.44
N GLN A 20 27.84 -19.41 -48.63
CA GLN A 20 28.14 -18.61 -49.83
C GLN A 20 27.20 -17.39 -49.98
N ASN A 21 27.85 -16.22 -50.03
CA ASN A 21 27.60 -15.05 -50.87
C ASN A 21 26.15 -14.74 -51.32
N PHE A 22 25.65 -13.57 -50.94
CA PHE A 22 25.30 -12.52 -51.90
C PHE A 22 25.36 -11.14 -51.23
N ALA A 23 26.17 -10.26 -51.81
CA ALA A 23 26.16 -8.83 -51.55
C ALA A 23 24.94 -8.20 -52.24
N THR A 24 24.23 -7.30 -51.55
CA THR A 24 23.65 -6.04 -52.07
C THR A 24 22.92 -5.28 -50.94
N GLY A 25 23.56 -4.19 -50.49
CA GLY A 25 22.94 -2.95 -49.97
C GLY A 25 21.82 -3.01 -48.92
N THR A 26 22.19 -2.86 -47.64
CA THR A 26 21.64 -1.79 -46.79
C THR A 26 22.58 -1.54 -45.61
N CYS A 27 23.24 -0.39 -45.63
CA CYS A 27 23.94 0.17 -44.48
C CYS A 27 22.87 0.90 -43.66
N ILE A 28 22.41 0.30 -42.55
CA ILE A 28 21.67 1.03 -41.51
C ILE A 28 22.33 0.65 -40.19
N GLY A 29 22.98 1.65 -39.58
CA GLY A 29 23.84 1.48 -38.42
C GLY A 29 23.08 0.93 -37.22
N PHE A 30 23.56 -0.20 -36.70
CA PHE A 30 23.31 -0.60 -35.33
C PHE A 30 24.08 0.38 -34.41
N ARG A 31 23.39 1.40 -33.89
CA ARG A 31 23.90 2.16 -32.74
C ARG A 31 23.77 1.27 -31.51
N LEU A 32 24.93 0.87 -30.99
CA LEU A 32 25.10 0.18 -29.71
C LEU A 32 24.66 1.04 -28.50
N GLU A 33 24.37 2.33 -28.70
CA GLU A 33 23.96 3.29 -27.66
C GLU A 33 22.64 2.91 -26.96
N THR A 34 21.73 2.19 -27.62
CA THR A 34 20.41 1.88 -27.04
C THR A 34 20.44 0.70 -26.06
N PHE A 35 21.41 -0.22 -26.18
CA PHE A 35 21.46 -1.43 -25.35
C PHE A 35 22.15 -1.20 -23.99
N LEU A 36 23.10 -0.25 -23.93
CA LEU A 36 23.77 0.12 -22.67
C LEU A 36 22.94 1.07 -21.80
N ARG A 37 21.97 1.80 -22.39
CA ARG A 37 21.01 2.62 -21.63
C ARG A 37 20.02 1.80 -20.76
N GLN A 38 19.90 0.48 -21.00
CA GLN A 38 18.92 -0.38 -20.33
C GLN A 38 19.45 -1.15 -19.11
N LEU A 39 20.77 -1.21 -18.86
CA LEU A 39 21.26 -1.77 -17.61
C LEU A 39 21.15 -0.72 -16.51
N ARG A 40 20.03 -0.77 -15.78
CA ARG A 40 19.84 -0.06 -14.52
C ARG A 40 20.39 -0.91 -13.40
N LEU A 41 21.31 -0.33 -12.63
CA LEU A 41 21.77 -0.93 -11.39
C LEU A 41 21.01 -0.24 -10.26
N THR A 42 20.24 -1.00 -9.47
CA THR A 42 19.75 -0.51 -8.19
C THR A 42 20.98 -0.22 -7.34
N LEU A 43 21.19 1.06 -7.01
CA LEU A 43 22.35 1.45 -6.23
C LEU A 43 22.25 0.78 -4.86
N SER A 44 23.41 0.51 -4.25
CA SER A 44 23.53 0.15 -2.85
C SER A 44 22.71 1.11 -1.98
N ARG A 45 21.50 0.66 -1.62
CA ARG A 45 20.55 1.23 -0.65
C ARG A 45 21.19 2.29 0.24
N LEU A 46 20.88 3.58 -0.01
CA LEU A 46 21.40 4.69 0.78
C LEU A 46 20.75 4.62 2.16
N PRO A 47 21.51 4.41 3.26
CA PRO A 47 20.93 4.17 4.57
C PRO A 47 20.08 5.35 5.05
N ASP A 48 20.54 6.58 4.82
CA ASP A 48 19.85 7.85 5.04
C ASP A 48 20.68 9.02 4.44
N ALA A 49 20.27 10.27 4.69
CA ALA A 49 20.97 11.44 4.18
C ALA A 49 22.29 11.80 4.90
N SER A 50 22.78 10.97 5.83
CA SER A 50 24.06 11.22 6.51
C SER A 50 25.27 10.82 5.66
N VAL A 51 25.06 10.13 4.53
CA VAL A 51 26.14 9.72 3.63
C VAL A 51 26.77 10.95 2.98
N PRO A 52 28.11 11.05 2.94
CA PRO A 52 28.77 12.19 2.29
C PRO A 52 28.47 12.25 0.79
N LEU A 53 28.15 13.45 0.29
CA LEU A 53 27.77 13.65 -1.12
C LEU A 53 28.91 13.28 -2.08
N GLU A 54 30.17 13.52 -1.69
CA GLU A 54 31.34 13.15 -2.48
C GLU A 54 31.45 11.63 -2.69
N GLN A 55 31.03 10.83 -1.70
CA GLN A 55 30.99 9.38 -1.83
C GLN A 55 29.89 8.97 -2.79
N VAL A 56 28.69 9.54 -2.65
CA VAL A 56 27.56 9.26 -3.57
C VAL A 56 27.93 9.63 -5.01
N ALA A 57 28.56 10.79 -5.23
CA ALA A 57 29.00 11.19 -6.57
C ALA A 57 30.09 10.26 -7.13
N SER A 58 31.03 9.80 -6.29
CA SER A 58 32.05 8.83 -6.68
C SER A 58 31.45 7.47 -7.05
N ASP A 59 30.43 7.01 -6.33
CA ASP A 59 29.74 5.76 -6.60
C ASP A 59 28.97 5.84 -7.93
N ILE A 60 28.27 6.96 -8.18
CA ILE A 60 27.58 7.23 -9.46
C ILE A 60 28.58 7.21 -10.62
N ALA A 61 29.71 7.91 -10.50
CA ALA A 61 30.75 7.91 -11.53
C ALA A 61 31.35 6.52 -11.77
N SER A 62 31.50 5.72 -10.70
CA SER A 62 31.98 4.34 -10.80
C SER A 62 31.00 3.44 -11.55
N ILE A 63 29.70 3.60 -11.29
CA ILE A 63 28.62 2.90 -11.99
C ILE A 63 28.59 3.28 -13.48
N ALA A 64 28.73 4.56 -13.80
CA ALA A 64 28.86 5.02 -15.17
C ALA A 64 30.08 4.41 -15.87
N SER A 65 31.22 4.33 -15.18
CA SER A 65 32.48 3.83 -15.74
C SER A 65 32.43 2.36 -16.18
N VAL A 66 31.52 1.57 -15.61
CA VAL A 66 31.29 0.17 -15.99
C VAL A 66 30.18 0.00 -17.04
N GLY A 67 29.64 1.11 -17.56
CA GLY A 67 28.72 1.14 -18.70
C GLY A 67 27.24 1.07 -18.33
N ALA A 68 26.85 1.37 -17.09
CA ALA A 68 25.45 1.45 -16.70
C ALA A 68 24.76 2.68 -17.31
N GLY A 69 23.49 2.51 -17.71
CA GLY A 69 22.68 3.56 -18.34
C GLY A 69 21.94 4.46 -17.36
N GLY A 70 21.75 3.99 -16.14
CA GLY A 70 21.03 4.70 -15.10
C GLY A 70 21.09 3.98 -13.75
N LEU A 71 20.50 4.61 -12.74
CA LEU A 71 20.40 4.10 -11.38
C LEU A 71 19.04 4.43 -10.79
N GLU A 72 18.65 3.67 -9.76
CA GLU A 72 17.53 4.00 -8.89
C GLU A 72 18.06 4.58 -7.57
N PHE A 73 17.62 5.79 -7.25
CA PHE A 73 17.95 6.50 -6.02
C PHE A 73 16.89 6.19 -4.96
N LEU A 74 17.23 5.25 -4.08
CA LEU A 74 16.34 4.76 -3.03
C LEU A 74 16.78 5.23 -1.64
N PRO A 75 16.02 6.13 -0.98
CA PRO A 75 16.20 6.41 0.44
C PRO A 75 15.77 5.21 1.28
N PHE A 76 16.71 4.44 1.81
CA PHE A 76 16.40 3.11 2.34
C PHE A 76 15.99 3.06 3.81
N TYR A 77 16.28 4.04 4.68
CA TYR A 77 15.82 4.15 6.09
C TYR A 77 15.46 2.84 6.82
N LEU A 78 16.41 1.89 6.87
CA LEU A 78 16.27 0.54 7.46
C LEU A 78 15.13 -0.33 6.90
N TYR A 79 14.66 -0.03 5.69
CA TYR A 79 13.54 -0.64 4.99
C TYR A 79 12.23 -0.64 5.79
N GLY A 80 12.09 0.33 6.69
CA GLY A 80 10.95 0.40 7.58
C GLY A 80 10.82 -0.82 8.50
N LEU A 81 11.88 -1.64 8.65
CA LEU A 81 11.82 -2.82 9.48
C LEU A 81 11.82 -2.42 10.96
N PRO A 82 10.81 -2.83 11.74
CA PRO A 82 10.71 -2.51 13.17
C PRO A 82 11.76 -3.28 14.01
N THR A 83 12.43 -4.29 13.43
CA THR A 83 13.34 -5.23 14.11
C THR A 83 14.75 -4.70 14.32
N SER A 84 15.00 -3.44 13.98
CA SER A 84 16.11 -2.73 14.59
C SER A 84 15.85 -2.68 16.11
N THR A 85 16.44 -3.63 16.84
CA THR A 85 16.62 -3.66 18.30
C THR A 85 17.27 -2.40 18.88
N ARG A 86 17.51 -1.38 18.05
CA ARG A 86 17.86 -0.05 18.47
C ARG A 86 16.57 0.72 18.70
N SER A 87 16.32 1.06 19.95
CA SER A 87 15.42 2.14 20.36
C SER A 87 15.81 3.53 19.79
N GLN A 88 16.74 3.58 18.85
CA GLN A 88 17.35 4.78 18.29
C GLN A 88 17.65 4.56 16.80
N THR A 89 17.27 5.54 15.98
CA THR A 89 17.65 5.61 14.57
C THR A 89 19.17 5.58 14.42
N PRO A 90 19.74 4.98 13.35
CA PRO A 90 21.19 4.85 13.21
C PRO A 90 21.95 6.18 13.20
N THR A 91 21.29 7.24 12.75
CA THR A 91 21.77 8.61 12.70
C THR A 91 20.68 9.55 13.21
N ASP A 92 20.98 10.85 13.30
CA ASP A 92 19.99 11.86 13.69
C ASP A 92 19.02 12.14 12.55
N TRP A 93 17.89 11.44 12.52
CA TRP A 93 16.86 11.62 11.50
C TRP A 93 16.06 12.93 11.63
N ASN A 94 16.26 13.73 12.69
CA ASN A 94 15.80 15.14 12.65
C ASN A 94 16.62 15.95 11.64
N LYS A 95 17.89 15.58 11.43
CA LYS A 95 18.80 16.23 10.48
C LYS A 95 18.85 15.51 9.14
N TYR A 96 18.90 14.19 9.15
CA TYR A 96 19.13 13.34 7.97
C TYR A 96 17.91 12.54 7.52
N GLY A 97 16.72 12.84 8.07
CA GLY A 97 15.47 12.19 7.69
C GLY A 97 15.00 12.56 6.27
N PHE A 98 14.04 11.80 5.76
CA PHE A 98 13.44 12.06 4.46
C PHE A 98 12.73 13.41 4.45
N GLY A 99 13.03 14.25 3.47
CA GLY A 99 12.49 15.62 3.36
C GLY A 99 13.18 16.70 4.20
N THR A 100 14.24 16.37 4.94
CA THR A 100 15.05 17.41 5.59
C THR A 100 15.95 18.13 4.58
N GLY A 101 16.51 19.29 4.98
CA GLY A 101 17.48 20.02 4.16
C GLY A 101 18.75 19.21 3.82
N ALA A 102 19.13 18.22 4.66
CA ALA A 102 20.23 17.32 4.34
C ALA A 102 19.84 16.36 3.20
N PHE A 103 18.63 15.81 3.24
CA PHE A 103 18.12 14.97 2.16
C PHE A 103 18.00 15.76 0.85
N GLN A 104 17.44 16.97 0.89
CA GLN A 104 17.35 17.87 -0.29
C GLN A 104 18.74 18.11 -0.91
N SER A 105 19.74 18.40 -0.08
CA SER A 105 21.11 18.65 -0.54
C SER A 105 21.74 17.41 -1.18
N LEU A 106 21.53 16.23 -0.58
CA LEU A 106 22.04 14.97 -1.10
C LEU A 106 21.35 14.58 -2.41
N PHE A 107 20.03 14.69 -2.48
CA PHE A 107 19.23 14.39 -3.66
C PHE A 107 19.63 15.26 -4.86
N LYS A 108 19.68 16.59 -4.66
CA LYS A 108 20.15 17.52 -5.70
C LYS A 108 21.60 17.24 -6.11
N GLY A 109 22.47 16.94 -5.14
CA GLY A 109 23.86 16.58 -5.43
C GLY A 109 23.99 15.29 -6.25
N ALA A 110 23.16 14.29 -5.97
CA ALA A 110 23.11 13.04 -6.72
C ALA A 110 22.62 13.28 -8.15
N LEU A 111 21.58 14.10 -8.34
CA LEU A 111 21.11 14.50 -9.68
C LEU A 111 22.21 15.18 -10.50
N ARG A 112 22.99 16.09 -9.89
CA ARG A 112 24.15 16.72 -10.55
C ARG A 112 25.20 15.69 -10.95
N ALA A 113 25.50 14.72 -10.09
CA ALA A 113 26.46 13.65 -10.38
C ALA A 113 25.97 12.76 -11.54
N VAL A 114 24.69 12.36 -11.53
CA VAL A 114 24.07 11.60 -12.64
C VAL A 114 24.19 12.36 -13.95
N LYS A 115 23.89 13.66 -13.95
CA LYS A 115 24.02 14.52 -15.14
C LYS A 115 25.46 14.60 -15.65
N GLN A 116 26.44 14.72 -14.75
CA GLN A 116 27.87 14.74 -15.13
C GLN A 116 28.35 13.40 -15.70
N SER A 117 27.69 12.30 -15.31
CA SER A 117 27.99 10.95 -15.74
C SER A 117 27.20 10.48 -16.97
N ASP A 118 26.38 11.33 -17.59
CA ASP A 118 25.50 10.99 -18.73
C ASP A 118 24.60 9.76 -18.46
N MET A 119 24.09 9.67 -17.23
CA MET A 119 23.18 8.62 -16.78
C MET A 119 21.76 9.16 -16.58
N LEU A 120 20.80 8.24 -16.40
CA LEU A 120 19.45 8.55 -15.92
C LEU A 120 19.27 8.18 -14.44
N MET A 121 18.32 8.81 -13.76
CA MET A 121 17.95 8.52 -12.38
C MET A 121 16.45 8.21 -12.27
N ASP A 122 16.14 7.03 -11.74
CA ASP A 122 14.85 6.76 -11.11
C ASP A 122 14.93 7.17 -9.64
N PHE A 123 13.84 7.59 -9.02
CA PHE A 123 13.84 7.99 -7.62
C PHE A 123 12.58 7.53 -6.89
N GLY A 124 12.73 7.06 -5.66
CA GLY A 124 11.59 6.66 -4.84
C GLY A 124 10.67 7.85 -4.53
N ILE A 125 9.35 7.68 -4.73
CA ILE A 125 8.30 8.66 -4.36
C ILE A 125 8.03 8.73 -2.85
N GLY A 126 8.89 8.11 -2.06
CA GLY A 126 8.90 8.19 -0.61
C GLY A 126 10.18 7.52 -0.12
N ALA A 127 10.35 7.50 1.20
CA ALA A 127 11.39 6.67 1.79
C ALA A 127 10.93 5.19 1.82
N ASN A 128 11.91 4.29 1.81
CA ASN A 128 11.73 2.85 1.68
C ASN A 128 10.94 2.53 0.40
N GLN A 129 9.77 1.92 0.53
CA GLN A 129 8.97 1.45 -0.59
C GLN A 129 8.09 2.51 -1.26
N GLY A 130 8.08 3.75 -0.76
CA GLY A 130 7.27 4.82 -1.35
C GLY A 130 5.81 4.89 -0.85
N GLN A 131 5.39 3.96 0.02
CA GLN A 131 4.00 3.83 0.51
C GLN A 131 3.53 4.93 1.47
N GLY A 132 4.37 5.93 1.74
CA GLY A 132 4.06 6.91 2.78
C GLY A 132 5.02 8.08 2.80
N VAL A 133 4.65 9.08 3.59
CA VAL A 133 5.30 10.39 3.57
C VAL A 133 5.25 11.05 4.94
N PRO A 134 6.20 11.94 5.30
CA PRO A 134 6.08 12.70 6.52
C PRO A 134 4.83 13.58 6.50
N ALA A 135 4.03 13.44 7.55
CA ALA A 135 2.76 14.14 7.70
C ALA A 135 2.42 14.29 9.19
N GLU A 136 1.60 15.28 9.52
CA GLU A 136 0.96 15.31 10.83
C GLU A 136 -0.02 14.11 10.92
N PRO A 137 -0.04 13.36 12.03
CA PRO A 137 -0.98 12.26 12.18
C PRO A 137 -2.44 12.71 12.02
N LEU A 138 -3.31 11.81 11.56
CA LEU A 138 -4.74 12.05 11.36
C LEU A 138 -5.08 13.08 10.27
N THR A 139 -4.12 13.39 9.40
CA THR A 139 -4.32 14.29 8.26
C THR A 139 -5.05 13.57 7.11
N GLU A 140 -5.94 14.27 6.40
CA GLU A 140 -6.62 13.76 5.21
C GLU A 140 -5.61 13.23 4.17
N GLY A 141 -5.89 12.05 3.62
CA GLY A 141 -5.02 11.34 2.68
C GLY A 141 -4.06 10.35 3.36
N LEU A 142 -4.01 10.29 4.69
CA LEU A 142 -3.40 9.17 5.40
C LEU A 142 -4.33 7.95 5.42
N ALA A 143 -3.75 6.75 5.44
CA ALA A 143 -4.49 5.50 5.36
C ALA A 143 -5.50 5.34 6.49
N VAL A 144 -6.70 4.90 6.13
CA VAL A 144 -7.76 4.51 7.05
C VAL A 144 -8.08 3.02 6.91
N GLN A 145 -8.77 2.49 7.90
CA GLN A 145 -9.27 1.13 7.92
C GLN A 145 -10.69 1.10 8.45
N LEU A 146 -11.45 0.09 8.06
CA LEU A 146 -12.71 -0.25 8.71
C LEU A 146 -12.47 -1.33 9.77
N LEU A 147 -13.08 -1.15 10.93
CA LEU A 147 -13.07 -2.08 12.05
C LEU A 147 -14.49 -2.56 12.34
N MET A 148 -14.61 -3.78 12.84
CA MET A 148 -15.88 -4.38 13.24
C MET A 148 -15.94 -4.53 14.75
N GLY A 149 -17.03 -4.09 15.36
CA GLY A 149 -17.49 -4.48 16.70
C GLY A 149 -18.67 -5.44 16.56
N ASN A 150 -18.84 -6.39 17.48
CA ASN A 150 -20.05 -7.20 17.50
C ASN A 150 -20.48 -7.67 18.91
N THR A 151 -21.75 -8.03 19.05
CA THR A 151 -22.28 -8.71 20.25
C THR A 151 -23.50 -9.57 19.91
N THR A 152 -23.82 -10.54 20.77
CA THR A 152 -24.96 -11.44 20.62
C THR A 152 -26.08 -11.09 21.59
N VAL A 153 -27.30 -10.97 21.09
CA VAL A 153 -28.52 -10.72 21.87
C VAL A 153 -29.59 -11.77 21.57
N LYS A 154 -30.53 -11.99 22.49
CA LYS A 154 -31.64 -12.93 22.27
C LYS A 154 -32.87 -12.22 21.74
N SER A 155 -33.64 -12.93 20.90
CA SER A 155 -34.96 -12.48 20.45
C SER A 155 -35.84 -12.05 21.61
N GLY A 156 -36.68 -11.03 21.41
CA GLY A 156 -37.60 -10.52 22.42
C GLY A 156 -36.95 -9.80 23.60
N GLN A 157 -35.63 -9.59 23.59
CA GLN A 157 -34.95 -8.75 24.58
C GLN A 157 -34.83 -7.31 24.10
N ARG A 158 -34.65 -6.39 25.04
CA ARG A 158 -34.26 -5.00 24.75
C ARG A 158 -32.75 -4.87 24.91
N PHE A 159 -32.07 -4.40 23.87
CA PHE A 159 -30.70 -3.93 23.97
C PHE A 159 -30.72 -2.45 24.37
N THR A 160 -30.01 -2.09 25.43
CA THR A 160 -29.85 -0.70 25.86
C THR A 160 -28.42 -0.50 26.35
N GLY A 161 -27.62 0.22 25.59
CA GLY A 161 -26.21 0.43 25.91
C GLY A 161 -25.45 1.05 24.75
N VAL A 162 -24.15 1.29 24.96
CA VAL A 162 -23.25 1.68 23.88
C VAL A 162 -23.17 0.52 22.88
N VAL A 163 -23.17 0.83 21.58
CA VAL A 163 -22.94 -0.18 20.55
C VAL A 163 -21.57 -0.83 20.74
N PRO A 164 -21.35 -2.08 20.27
CA PRO A 164 -20.07 -2.75 20.48
C PRO A 164 -18.89 -1.88 20.01
N PRO A 165 -17.82 -1.72 20.79
CA PRO A 165 -16.63 -1.05 20.30
C PRO A 165 -15.92 -1.93 19.23
N PRO A 166 -15.00 -1.36 18.44
CA PRO A 166 -14.12 -2.15 17.58
C PRO A 166 -13.49 -3.34 18.31
N LEU A 167 -13.60 -4.54 17.72
CA LEU A 167 -12.86 -5.71 18.16
C LEU A 167 -11.36 -5.47 17.98
N VAL A 168 -10.56 -6.15 18.78
CA VAL A 168 -9.10 -6.16 18.61
C VAL A 168 -8.77 -7.08 17.42
N PRO A 169 -8.10 -6.58 16.37
CA PRO A 169 -7.65 -7.41 15.26
C PRO A 169 -6.64 -8.48 15.71
N SER A 170 -6.38 -9.48 14.87
CA SER A 170 -5.37 -10.51 15.13
C SER A 170 -3.99 -9.91 15.37
N GLU A 171 -3.15 -10.63 16.13
CA GLU A 171 -1.82 -10.17 16.51
C GLU A 171 -0.95 -9.92 15.27
N GLU A 172 -1.09 -10.78 14.25
CA GLU A 172 -0.36 -10.67 12.98
C GLU A 172 -0.71 -9.39 12.20
N ILE A 173 -1.99 -8.98 12.20
CA ILE A 173 -2.41 -7.72 11.60
C ILE A 173 -1.89 -6.54 12.43
N MET A 174 -2.02 -6.61 13.76
CA MET A 174 -1.61 -5.53 14.66
C MET A 174 -0.09 -5.30 14.65
N ASN A 175 0.72 -6.36 14.54
CA ASN A 175 2.17 -6.31 14.64
C ASN A 175 2.89 -6.17 13.28
N GLY A 176 2.16 -5.99 12.17
CA GLY A 176 2.75 -5.87 10.84
C GLY A 176 3.41 -7.17 10.35
N ALA A 177 2.87 -8.33 10.75
CA ALA A 177 3.44 -9.66 10.54
C ALA A 177 4.92 -9.80 10.99
N GLY A 178 5.37 -8.92 11.89
CA GLY A 178 6.74 -8.87 12.42
C GLY A 178 7.80 -8.23 11.51
N PHE A 179 7.44 -7.76 10.31
CA PHE A 179 8.39 -7.10 9.40
C PHE A 179 7.91 -5.75 8.86
N MET A 180 6.61 -5.47 8.88
CA MET A 180 6.05 -4.15 8.62
C MET A 180 5.89 -3.39 9.94
N HIS A 181 5.79 -2.06 9.91
CA HIS A 181 5.46 -1.33 11.13
C HIS A 181 4.08 -1.75 11.66
N PRO A 182 3.91 -1.80 12.99
CA PRO A 182 2.64 -2.14 13.61
C PRO A 182 1.60 -1.04 13.36
N LEU A 183 0.33 -1.40 13.52
CA LEU A 183 -0.77 -0.44 13.57
C LEU A 183 -0.75 0.28 14.93
N GLU A 184 -0.77 1.62 14.91
CA GLU A 184 -0.83 2.42 16.13
C GLU A 184 -2.29 2.85 16.43
N ARG A 185 -2.76 2.68 17.65
CA ARG A 185 -4.15 3.00 18.01
C ARG A 185 -4.26 4.33 18.74
N PHE A 186 -4.52 5.39 17.98
CA PHE A 186 -4.85 6.72 18.49
C PHE A 186 -5.72 7.50 17.49
N GLY A 187 -6.34 8.58 17.95
CA GLY A 187 -7.24 9.40 17.14
C GLY A 187 -8.71 9.01 17.30
N PRO A 188 -9.62 9.64 16.53
CA PRO A 188 -11.05 9.38 16.62
C PRO A 188 -11.44 8.07 15.93
N SER A 189 -12.51 7.45 16.43
CA SER A 189 -13.21 6.34 15.78
C SER A 189 -14.56 6.84 15.28
N ASP A 190 -14.78 6.79 13.96
CA ASP A 190 -16.00 7.29 13.33
C ASP A 190 -16.98 6.14 13.04
N LEU A 191 -18.17 6.15 13.64
CA LEU A 191 -19.17 5.10 13.48
C LEU A 191 -19.86 5.22 12.11
N LYS A 192 -19.62 4.25 11.23
CA LYS A 192 -20.17 4.22 9.86
C LYS A 192 -21.51 3.53 9.75
N ALA A 193 -21.70 2.43 10.49
CA ALA A 193 -22.93 1.66 10.42
C ALA A 193 -23.15 0.80 11.66
N VAL A 194 -24.41 0.54 11.99
CA VAL A 194 -24.81 -0.46 12.99
C VAL A 194 -25.89 -1.35 12.40
N LEU A 195 -25.66 -2.66 12.39
CA LEU A 195 -26.54 -3.63 11.77
C LEU A 195 -26.93 -4.70 12.76
N ALA A 196 -28.12 -5.28 12.60
CA ALA A 196 -28.50 -6.49 13.30
C ALA A 196 -28.95 -7.58 12.33
N PHE A 197 -28.57 -8.83 12.64
CA PHE A 197 -28.93 -10.01 11.86
C PHE A 197 -29.36 -11.13 12.78
N ARG A 198 -30.32 -11.93 12.33
CA ARG A 198 -30.63 -13.22 12.93
C ARG A 198 -29.55 -14.23 12.59
N VAL A 199 -29.12 -15.00 13.60
CA VAL A 199 -28.19 -16.11 13.43
C VAL A 199 -28.96 -17.35 13.00
N ASN A 200 -28.54 -17.96 11.89
CA ASN A 200 -29.07 -19.22 11.40
C ASN A 200 -28.38 -20.41 12.06
N SER A 201 -27.06 -20.44 12.00
CA SER A 201 -26.22 -21.50 12.55
C SER A 201 -24.80 -21.00 12.79
N GLU A 202 -24.05 -21.76 13.58
CA GLU A 202 -22.63 -21.54 13.83
C GLU A 202 -21.90 -22.86 13.53
N ALA A 203 -20.71 -22.76 12.94
CA ALA A 203 -19.88 -23.90 12.62
C ALA A 203 -18.39 -23.52 12.76
N TYR A 204 -17.52 -24.43 12.35
CA TYR A 204 -16.10 -24.15 12.13
C TYR A 204 -15.77 -24.40 10.68
N THR A 205 -14.84 -23.61 10.15
CA THR A 205 -14.24 -23.82 8.83
C THR A 205 -12.72 -23.91 8.98
N ASP A 206 -12.12 -24.85 8.27
CA ASP A 206 -10.67 -24.95 8.16
C ASP A 206 -10.22 -24.19 6.92
N ILE A 207 -9.25 -23.30 7.09
CA ILE A 207 -8.62 -22.55 6.00
C ILE A 207 -7.12 -22.84 5.99
N THR A 208 -6.54 -22.92 4.79
CA THR A 208 -5.10 -23.05 4.58
C THR A 208 -4.62 -21.89 3.73
N THR A 209 -3.75 -21.05 4.28
CA THR A 209 -3.16 -19.90 3.58
C THR A 209 -1.65 -19.99 3.65
N ASN A 210 -0.99 -20.07 2.49
CA ASN A 210 0.48 -20.17 2.36
C ASN A 210 1.14 -21.20 3.32
N GLY A 211 0.48 -22.35 3.51
CA GLY A 211 0.97 -23.43 4.35
C GLY A 211 0.65 -23.30 5.85
N VAL A 212 -0.06 -22.24 6.26
CA VAL A 212 -0.58 -22.06 7.62
C VAL A 212 -2.04 -22.51 7.65
N ASN A 213 -2.40 -23.33 8.63
CA ASN A 213 -3.76 -23.83 8.81
C ASN A 213 -4.44 -23.12 9.97
N PHE A 214 -5.67 -22.64 9.75
CA PHE A 214 -6.51 -22.07 10.79
C PHE A 214 -7.82 -22.85 10.84
N SER A 215 -8.34 -23.08 12.04
CA SER A 215 -9.73 -23.53 12.25
C SER A 215 -10.49 -22.38 12.89
N ILE A 216 -11.41 -21.77 12.15
CA ILE A 216 -12.05 -20.50 12.52
C ILE A 216 -13.55 -20.71 12.68
N PRO A 217 -14.16 -20.24 13.79
CA PRO A 217 -15.60 -20.11 13.90
C PRO A 217 -16.20 -19.36 12.71
N ILE A 218 -17.27 -19.89 12.14
CA ILE A 218 -18.06 -19.23 11.10
C ILE A 218 -19.51 -19.11 11.53
N VAL A 219 -20.07 -17.90 11.44
CA VAL A 219 -21.46 -17.60 11.78
C VAL A 219 -22.24 -17.40 10.50
N TYR A 220 -23.25 -18.24 10.30
CA TYR A 220 -24.20 -18.09 9.20
C TYR A 220 -25.36 -17.19 9.62
N LEU A 221 -25.53 -16.08 8.92
CA LEU A 221 -26.59 -15.11 9.18
C LEU A 221 -27.74 -15.31 8.19
N GLU A 222 -28.94 -14.84 8.57
CA GLU A 222 -30.05 -14.76 7.64
C GLU A 222 -30.09 -13.39 6.96
N GLU A 223 -29.77 -13.37 5.67
CA GLU A 223 -29.67 -12.12 4.92
C GLU A 223 -30.95 -11.26 4.95
N THR A 224 -32.13 -11.88 4.87
CA THR A 224 -33.43 -11.18 4.86
C THR A 224 -33.82 -10.59 6.22
N SER A 225 -33.12 -10.98 7.29
CA SER A 225 -33.33 -10.47 8.64
C SER A 225 -32.57 -9.18 8.95
N ALA A 226 -31.70 -8.73 8.03
CA ALA A 226 -30.86 -7.57 8.22
C ALA A 226 -31.69 -6.33 8.62
N VAL A 227 -31.30 -5.69 9.71
CA VAL A 227 -31.87 -4.42 10.15
C VAL A 227 -30.75 -3.39 10.24
N ASP A 228 -30.90 -2.27 9.55
CA ASP A 228 -30.04 -1.10 9.73
C ASP A 228 -30.51 -0.32 10.96
N LEU A 229 -29.64 -0.28 11.97
CA LEU A 229 -29.86 0.38 13.25
C LEU A 229 -29.08 1.69 13.36
N THR A 230 -28.35 2.10 12.31
CA THR A 230 -27.44 3.25 12.35
C THR A 230 -28.14 4.53 12.80
N SER A 231 -29.34 4.79 12.26
CA SER A 231 -30.14 5.97 12.63
C SER A 231 -30.75 5.93 14.03
N LEU A 232 -30.67 4.79 14.73
CA LEU A 232 -31.16 4.61 16.11
C LEU A 232 -30.07 4.80 17.16
N VAL A 233 -28.83 5.04 16.73
CA VAL A 233 -27.70 5.30 17.62
C VAL A 233 -27.66 6.81 17.92
N ASP A 234 -27.61 7.16 19.20
CA ASP A 234 -27.48 8.55 19.63
C ASP A 234 -26.03 9.07 19.54
N GLU A 235 -25.84 10.35 19.86
CA GLU A 235 -24.53 11.03 19.81
C GLU A 235 -23.48 10.44 20.77
N ASP A 236 -23.92 9.74 21.82
CA ASP A 236 -23.06 9.03 22.79
C ASP A 236 -22.76 7.59 22.33
N GLY A 237 -23.15 7.21 21.10
CA GLY A 237 -22.98 5.88 20.56
C GLY A 237 -23.92 4.85 21.19
N ARG A 238 -25.03 5.25 21.81
CA ARG A 238 -25.95 4.35 22.51
C ARG A 238 -27.11 3.94 21.63
N LEU A 239 -27.44 2.66 21.70
CA LEU A 239 -28.56 2.04 21.01
C LEU A 239 -29.61 1.59 22.03
N ASN A 240 -30.86 1.93 21.77
CA ASN A 240 -32.02 1.39 22.48
C ASN A 240 -32.96 0.69 21.49
N TRP A 241 -32.80 -0.62 21.36
CA TRP A 241 -33.49 -1.40 20.33
C TRP A 241 -34.22 -2.61 20.94
N MET A 242 -35.45 -2.84 20.47
CA MET A 242 -36.22 -4.03 20.80
C MET A 242 -35.92 -5.11 19.77
N VAL A 243 -35.21 -6.15 20.18
CA VAL A 243 -34.88 -7.28 19.31
C VAL A 243 -36.19 -7.99 18.92
N PRO A 244 -36.41 -8.30 17.63
CA PRO A 244 -37.62 -8.98 17.17
C PRO A 244 -37.94 -10.22 18.01
N SER A 245 -39.23 -10.42 18.31
CA SER A 245 -39.70 -11.57 19.08
C SER A 245 -39.47 -12.89 18.33
N GLY A 246 -39.24 -13.96 19.09
CA GLY A 246 -38.93 -15.28 18.54
C GLY A 246 -38.04 -16.07 19.48
N ASN A 247 -37.45 -17.15 18.99
CA ASN A 247 -36.59 -18.05 19.76
C ASN A 247 -35.15 -18.11 19.20
N SER A 248 -34.73 -17.09 18.45
CA SER A 248 -33.42 -17.05 17.77
C SER A 248 -32.41 -16.15 18.48
N SER A 249 -31.13 -16.38 18.22
CA SER A 249 -30.05 -15.44 18.54
C SER A 249 -29.92 -14.40 17.42
N TRP A 250 -29.52 -13.19 17.80
CA TRP A 250 -29.22 -12.09 16.89
C TRP A 250 -27.80 -11.59 17.14
N ARG A 251 -27.11 -11.17 16.09
CA ARG A 251 -25.83 -10.44 16.18
C ARG A 251 -26.10 -8.97 15.89
N ILE A 252 -25.58 -8.09 16.73
CA ILE A 252 -25.45 -6.65 16.44
C ILE A 252 -24.00 -6.42 16.04
N PHE A 253 -23.79 -5.80 14.89
CA PHE A 253 -22.51 -5.36 14.38
C PHE A 253 -22.44 -3.84 14.38
N SER A 254 -21.25 -3.30 14.57
CA SER A 254 -20.94 -1.88 14.46
C SER A 254 -19.66 -1.73 13.64
N PHE A 255 -19.62 -0.76 12.73
CA PHE A 255 -18.49 -0.56 11.82
C PHE A 255 -17.88 0.81 12.05
N TRP A 256 -16.57 0.85 12.26
CA TRP A 256 -15.86 2.05 12.69
C TRP A 256 -14.71 2.33 11.73
N GLN A 257 -14.63 3.57 11.25
CA GLN A 257 -13.47 4.04 10.49
C GLN A 257 -12.45 4.63 11.45
N GLU A 258 -11.22 4.15 11.39
CA GLU A 258 -10.07 4.67 12.13
C GLU A 258 -8.90 4.87 11.15
N TYR A 259 -7.97 5.76 11.48
CA TYR A 259 -6.68 5.78 10.80
C TYR A 259 -5.92 4.48 11.11
N THR A 260 -5.15 3.96 10.15
CA THR A 260 -4.25 2.83 10.44
C THR A 260 -3.14 3.25 11.39
N ASN A 261 -2.75 4.53 11.29
CA ASN A 261 -1.56 5.12 11.89
C ASN A 261 -0.33 4.22 11.71
N GLN A 262 -0.27 3.50 10.59
CA GLN A 262 0.89 2.72 10.25
C GLN A 262 1.96 3.67 9.72
N ARG A 263 3.19 3.44 10.16
CA ARG A 263 4.36 4.14 9.63
C ARG A 263 4.92 3.39 8.43
N SER A 264 5.37 4.09 7.40
CA SER A 264 6.27 3.50 6.39
C SER A 264 7.73 3.66 6.82
N VAL A 265 8.05 4.67 7.66
CA VAL A 265 9.38 4.95 8.19
C VAL A 265 9.27 5.39 9.66
N ALA A 266 10.14 4.86 10.52
CA ALA A 266 10.21 5.30 11.92
C ALA A 266 10.62 6.78 12.05
N GLY A 267 10.13 7.45 13.09
CA GLY A 267 10.56 8.80 13.43
C GLY A 267 11.91 8.86 14.13
N ALA A 268 12.50 10.05 14.17
CA ALA A 268 13.64 10.34 15.03
C ALA A 268 13.25 10.20 16.52
N PHE A 269 14.19 9.77 17.37
CA PHE A 269 13.95 9.51 18.81
C PHE A 269 13.32 10.68 19.58
N ASN A 270 13.64 11.92 19.20
CA ASN A 270 13.07 13.15 19.76
C ASN A 270 12.58 14.05 18.63
N ALA A 271 11.69 13.54 17.79
CA ALA A 271 11.08 14.30 16.71
C ALA A 271 10.43 15.59 17.26
N THR A 272 10.76 16.74 16.68
CA THR A 272 10.19 18.05 17.04
C THR A 272 9.34 18.67 15.94
N SER A 273 9.25 17.99 14.79
CA SER A 273 8.44 18.37 13.63
C SER A 273 7.81 17.11 13.02
N PHE A 274 6.75 17.28 12.23
CA PHE A 274 6.16 16.16 11.50
C PHE A 274 7.14 15.51 10.52
N VAL A 275 8.05 16.30 9.92
CA VAL A 275 9.12 15.79 9.03
C VAL A 275 10.05 14.84 9.78
N GLY A 276 10.44 15.19 11.01
CA GLY A 276 11.26 14.33 11.86
C GLY A 276 10.49 13.17 12.49
N ASN A 277 9.15 13.24 12.52
CA ASN A 277 8.28 12.21 13.10
C ASN A 277 7.98 11.07 12.12
N GLY A 278 8.93 10.73 11.26
CA GLY A 278 8.84 9.59 10.35
C GLY A 278 7.87 9.82 9.19
N SER A 279 7.53 8.75 8.50
CA SER A 279 6.60 8.76 7.37
C SER A 279 5.40 7.87 7.68
N TRP A 280 4.22 8.34 7.33
CA TRP A 280 2.95 7.66 7.58
C TRP A 280 2.40 7.12 6.28
N THR A 281 1.84 5.91 6.35
CA THR A 281 1.21 5.26 5.19
C THR A 281 0.05 6.11 4.68
N VAL A 282 0.04 6.37 3.37
CA VAL A 282 -1.03 7.15 2.72
C VAL A 282 -2.19 6.26 2.31
N ASP A 283 -3.35 6.86 2.05
CA ASP A 283 -4.50 6.17 1.50
C ASP A 283 -4.26 5.80 0.03
N HIS A 284 -3.85 4.55 -0.21
CA HIS A 284 -3.59 4.03 -1.55
C HIS A 284 -4.88 3.81 -2.35
N PHE A 285 -6.05 3.98 -1.75
CA PHE A 285 -7.34 3.77 -2.40
C PHE A 285 -8.05 5.09 -2.71
N SER A 286 -7.31 6.20 -2.71
CA SER A 286 -7.82 7.47 -3.18
C SER A 286 -6.74 8.36 -3.78
N LYS A 287 -7.18 9.27 -4.66
CA LYS A 287 -6.35 10.39 -5.13
C LYS A 287 -5.74 11.21 -3.99
N LYS A 288 -6.42 11.30 -2.84
CA LYS A 288 -5.97 12.11 -1.70
C LYS A 288 -4.66 11.59 -1.10
N GLY A 289 -4.44 10.27 -1.10
CA GLY A 289 -3.17 9.70 -0.67
C GLY A 289 -2.02 10.07 -1.61
N ALA A 290 -2.22 9.90 -2.92
CA ALA A 290 -1.22 10.29 -3.92
C ALA A 290 -0.93 11.80 -3.91
N GLN A 291 -1.96 12.62 -3.70
CA GLN A 291 -1.82 14.07 -3.49
C GLN A 291 -0.91 14.38 -2.30
N ARG A 292 -1.09 13.69 -1.16
CA ARG A 292 -0.25 13.91 0.03
C ARG A 292 1.23 13.68 -0.25
N VAL A 293 1.55 12.65 -1.02
CA VAL A 293 2.93 12.33 -1.42
C VAL A 293 3.48 13.40 -2.37
N THR A 294 2.75 13.69 -3.45
CA THR A 294 3.20 14.64 -4.49
C THR A 294 3.31 16.08 -3.99
N GLU A 295 2.40 16.53 -3.13
CA GLU A 295 2.49 17.83 -2.44
C GLU A 295 3.73 17.91 -1.55
N PHE A 296 4.05 16.85 -0.82
CA PHE A 296 5.28 16.81 -0.03
C PHE A 296 6.53 16.88 -0.92
N PHE A 297 6.53 16.22 -2.07
CA PHE A 297 7.63 16.35 -3.03
C PHE A 297 7.78 17.78 -3.51
N ASP A 298 6.68 18.44 -3.87
CA ASP A 298 6.69 19.81 -4.35
C ASP A 298 7.16 20.81 -3.27
N ASP A 299 6.73 20.61 -2.03
CA ASP A 299 6.99 21.53 -0.92
C ASP A 299 8.33 21.27 -0.20
N TYR A 300 8.85 20.03 -0.22
CA TYR A 300 10.01 19.62 0.60
C TYR A 300 11.15 18.96 -0.17
N ILE A 301 10.95 18.47 -1.41
CA ILE A 301 12.01 17.78 -2.17
C ILE A 301 12.43 18.58 -3.40
N ILE A 302 11.47 19.03 -4.20
CA ILE A 302 11.64 19.76 -5.47
C ILE A 302 11.41 21.26 -5.21
N VAL A 303 12.16 21.80 -4.25
CA VAL A 303 11.90 23.15 -3.70
C VAL A 303 12.55 24.30 -4.48
N ASP A 304 13.39 23.98 -5.47
CA ASP A 304 14.12 24.98 -6.25
C ASP A 304 14.17 24.67 -7.76
N GLU A 305 14.38 25.73 -8.54
CA GLU A 305 14.43 25.67 -10.00
C GLU A 305 15.55 24.75 -10.50
N GLU A 306 16.68 24.69 -9.78
CA GLU A 306 17.80 23.85 -10.19
C GLU A 306 17.44 22.37 -10.09
N THR A 307 16.77 21.95 -9.01
CA THR A 307 16.30 20.57 -8.81
C THR A 307 15.27 20.22 -9.87
N THR A 308 14.37 21.14 -10.19
CA THR A 308 13.37 20.99 -11.26
C THR A 308 14.05 20.74 -12.62
N GLU A 309 15.01 21.59 -13.00
CA GLU A 309 15.71 21.47 -14.27
C GLU A 309 16.65 20.25 -14.34
N LEU A 310 17.20 19.83 -13.21
CA LEU A 310 17.94 18.58 -13.11
C LEU A 310 17.02 17.37 -13.32
N LEU A 311 15.86 17.31 -12.67
CA LEU A 311 14.89 16.23 -12.85
C LEU A 311 14.39 16.14 -14.28
N LYS A 312 14.03 17.26 -14.92
CA LYS A 312 13.69 17.26 -16.36
C LYS A 312 14.81 16.76 -17.26
N SER A 313 16.06 16.93 -16.82
CA SER A 313 17.25 16.61 -17.61
C SER A 313 17.70 15.15 -17.46
N VAL A 314 17.54 14.55 -16.27
CA VAL A 314 18.08 13.21 -15.98
C VAL A 314 17.12 12.28 -15.24
N GLY A 315 16.02 12.80 -14.70
CA GLY A 315 14.97 11.99 -14.10
C GLY A 315 14.30 11.12 -15.15
N SER A 316 14.08 9.86 -14.84
CA SER A 316 13.36 8.92 -15.72
C SER A 316 12.06 8.47 -15.09
N TYR A 317 12.10 7.81 -13.92
CA TYR A 317 10.88 7.38 -13.24
C TYR A 317 10.81 7.88 -11.80
N ALA A 318 9.65 8.43 -11.44
CA ALA A 318 9.17 8.45 -10.07
C ALA A 318 8.72 7.03 -9.72
N TRP A 319 9.29 6.42 -8.68
CA TRP A 319 9.19 4.97 -8.44
C TRP A 319 8.58 4.61 -7.08
N GLU A 320 7.69 3.62 -7.04
CA GLU A 320 7.11 3.00 -5.84
C GLU A 320 7.33 1.48 -5.86
N ASP A 321 7.83 0.90 -4.75
CA ASP A 321 8.12 -0.53 -4.65
C ASP A 321 6.83 -1.36 -4.40
N SER A 322 7.01 -2.64 -4.07
CA SER A 322 5.97 -3.48 -3.47
C SER A 322 5.26 -2.77 -2.32
N MET A 323 3.94 -3.01 -2.18
CA MET A 323 3.14 -2.51 -1.07
C MET A 323 3.19 -3.48 0.13
N GLU A 324 3.64 -3.00 1.30
CA GLU A 324 3.68 -3.67 2.60
C GLU A 324 2.94 -2.86 3.66
N ILE A 325 1.68 -2.57 3.34
CA ILE A 325 0.75 -1.81 4.19
C ILE A 325 -0.22 -2.76 4.88
N MET A 326 -0.50 -2.55 6.17
CA MET A 326 -1.46 -3.32 6.96
C MET A 326 -2.76 -2.57 7.16
N SER A 327 -3.85 -3.35 7.23
CA SER A 327 -5.17 -2.89 7.63
C SER A 327 -6.01 -4.08 8.12
N THR A 328 -6.96 -3.82 9.01
CA THR A 328 -7.99 -4.81 9.36
C THR A 328 -8.92 -5.08 8.17
N LEU A 329 -9.36 -4.00 7.50
CA LEU A 329 -10.00 -4.02 6.20
C LEU A 329 -9.54 -2.78 5.46
N TYR A 330 -8.90 -2.95 4.31
CA TYR A 330 -8.51 -1.83 3.45
C TYR A 330 -9.71 -0.93 3.16
N TRP A 331 -9.53 0.38 3.26
CA TRP A 331 -10.66 1.28 3.26
C TRP A 331 -10.25 2.67 2.77
N THR A 332 -11.24 3.43 2.30
CA THR A 332 -11.12 4.86 2.02
C THR A 332 -12.40 5.57 2.42
N PRO A 333 -12.36 6.85 2.85
CA PRO A 333 -13.53 7.53 3.41
C PRO A 333 -14.77 7.57 2.51
N ASP A 334 -14.61 7.59 1.19
CA ASP A 334 -15.71 7.65 0.21
C ASP A 334 -16.20 6.28 -0.27
N LEU A 335 -15.70 5.17 0.30
CA LEU A 335 -15.95 3.83 -0.25
C LEU A 335 -17.44 3.45 -0.31
N ILE A 336 -18.24 3.79 0.72
CA ILE A 336 -19.69 3.48 0.73
C ILE A 336 -20.40 4.23 -0.39
N ASP A 337 -20.14 5.53 -0.53
CA ASP A 337 -20.76 6.38 -1.54
C ASP A 337 -20.31 5.98 -2.95
N ARG A 338 -19.02 5.68 -3.11
CA ARG A 338 -18.44 5.19 -4.37
C ARG A 338 -19.10 3.88 -4.78
N PHE A 339 -19.18 2.93 -3.86
CA PHE A 339 -19.81 1.63 -4.10
C PHE A 339 -21.26 1.80 -4.53
N GLU A 340 -22.06 2.55 -3.79
CA GLU A 340 -23.49 2.68 -4.09
C GLU A 340 -23.71 3.33 -5.46
N LYS A 341 -22.92 4.35 -5.78
CA LYS A 341 -22.93 5.00 -7.09
C LYS A 341 -22.52 4.05 -8.22
N SER A 342 -21.51 3.22 -8.01
CA SER A 342 -20.89 2.43 -9.08
C SER A 342 -21.53 1.05 -9.26
N ARG A 343 -22.10 0.46 -8.21
CA ARG A 343 -22.73 -0.88 -8.21
C ARG A 343 -24.26 -0.84 -8.17
N GLY A 344 -24.85 0.31 -7.82
CA GLY A 344 -26.30 0.50 -7.84
C GLY A 344 -27.06 -0.08 -6.64
N TYR A 345 -26.35 -0.43 -5.56
CA TYR A 345 -26.92 -0.85 -4.29
C TYR A 345 -25.96 -0.53 -3.13
N SER A 346 -26.46 -0.47 -1.90
CA SER A 346 -25.64 -0.14 -0.73
C SER A 346 -24.80 -1.33 -0.26
N ILE A 347 -23.49 -1.12 -0.08
CA ILE A 347 -22.58 -2.12 0.54
C ILE A 347 -22.83 -2.29 2.03
N THR A 348 -23.48 -1.33 2.69
CA THR A 348 -23.61 -1.27 4.16
C THR A 348 -24.10 -2.59 4.74
N LYS A 349 -25.14 -3.18 4.16
CA LYS A 349 -25.68 -4.47 4.60
C LYS A 349 -24.65 -5.60 4.56
N TYR A 350 -23.66 -5.53 3.68
CA TYR A 350 -22.68 -6.58 3.39
C TYR A 350 -21.31 -6.37 4.06
N LEU A 351 -21.12 -5.28 4.82
CA LEU A 351 -19.88 -5.01 5.57
C LEU A 351 -19.40 -6.19 6.44
N PRO A 352 -20.27 -6.97 7.15
CA PRO A 352 -19.79 -8.14 7.90
C PRO A 352 -19.06 -9.18 7.05
N LEU A 353 -19.41 -9.31 5.76
CA LEU A 353 -18.80 -10.30 4.84
C LEU A 353 -17.39 -9.92 4.41
N LEU A 354 -16.97 -8.67 4.60
CA LEU A 354 -15.71 -8.15 4.09
C LEU A 354 -14.52 -8.49 4.99
N PHE A 355 -14.76 -8.79 6.26
CA PHE A 355 -13.73 -9.13 7.24
C PHE A 355 -13.29 -10.59 7.11
N THR A 356 -12.51 -10.86 6.07
CA THR A 356 -12.01 -12.20 5.74
C THR A 356 -10.54 -12.17 5.40
N TYR A 357 -9.85 -13.31 5.54
CA TYR A 357 -8.43 -13.39 5.25
C TYR A 357 -8.09 -13.03 3.81
N GLN A 358 -8.96 -13.29 2.83
CA GLN A 358 -8.72 -12.94 1.42
C GLN A 358 -8.68 -11.42 1.17
N ASN A 359 -9.12 -10.60 2.11
CA ASN A 359 -9.06 -9.14 2.03
C ASN A 359 -7.87 -8.56 2.82
N THR A 360 -7.01 -9.39 3.40
CA THR A 360 -5.78 -8.94 4.07
C THR A 360 -4.57 -9.11 3.15
N TRP A 361 -3.46 -8.49 3.53
CA TRP A 361 -2.22 -8.56 2.76
C TRP A 361 -1.81 -10.00 2.51
N PHE A 362 -1.53 -10.29 1.24
CA PHE A 362 -1.14 -11.60 0.73
C PHE A 362 -2.14 -12.72 1.04
N SER A 363 -3.40 -12.36 1.36
CA SER A 363 -4.45 -13.29 1.78
C SER A 363 -4.00 -14.23 2.90
N LEU A 364 -3.21 -13.73 3.85
CA LEU A 364 -2.55 -14.55 4.85
C LEU A 364 -3.39 -14.74 6.11
N PHE A 365 -3.78 -13.64 6.73
CA PHE A 365 -4.23 -13.64 8.12
C PHE A 365 -5.71 -13.28 8.20
N PRO A 366 -6.53 -14.05 8.92
CA PRO A 366 -7.87 -13.59 9.26
C PRO A 366 -7.76 -12.34 10.17
N PRO A 367 -8.51 -11.26 9.89
CA PRO A 367 -8.43 -10.05 10.70
C PRO A 367 -9.03 -10.25 12.10
N TYR A 368 -9.97 -11.18 12.24
CA TYR A 368 -10.64 -11.52 13.49
C TYR A 368 -10.75 -13.03 13.68
N SER A 369 -11.08 -13.46 14.90
CA SER A 369 -11.23 -14.87 15.29
C SER A 369 -12.58 -15.49 14.90
N GLU A 370 -13.39 -14.81 14.10
CA GLU A 370 -14.70 -15.26 13.63
C GLU A 370 -14.94 -14.75 12.21
N MET A 371 -15.49 -15.60 11.34
CA MET A 371 -15.92 -15.25 10.00
C MET A 371 -17.44 -15.19 9.91
N ILE A 372 -17.94 -14.35 9.00
CA ILE A 372 -19.38 -14.20 8.76
C ILE A 372 -19.71 -14.68 7.35
N SER A 373 -20.84 -15.40 7.21
CA SER A 373 -21.32 -15.88 5.92
C SER A 373 -22.84 -15.75 5.77
N TYR A 374 -23.27 -15.23 4.63
CA TYR A 374 -24.66 -15.18 4.18
C TYR A 374 -24.73 -14.65 2.74
N GLY A 375 -25.91 -14.79 2.13
CA GLY A 375 -26.17 -14.29 0.79
C GLY A 375 -25.55 -15.15 -0.31
N ASN A 376 -25.28 -14.53 -1.45
CA ASN A 376 -24.87 -15.22 -2.66
C ASN A 376 -23.35 -15.39 -2.75
N TYR A 377 -22.94 -16.57 -3.20
CA TYR A 377 -21.55 -16.94 -3.41
C TYR A 377 -21.35 -17.45 -4.83
N THR A 378 -20.16 -17.18 -5.37
CA THR A 378 -19.66 -17.79 -6.60
C THR A 378 -19.34 -19.27 -6.37
N THR A 379 -19.12 -20.01 -7.46
CA THR A 379 -18.84 -21.45 -7.40
C THR A 379 -17.52 -21.80 -6.70
N ASP A 380 -16.59 -20.86 -6.60
CA ASP A 380 -15.33 -20.97 -5.88
C ASP A 380 -15.44 -20.56 -4.40
N GLY A 381 -16.66 -20.24 -3.91
CA GLY A 381 -16.91 -19.94 -2.50
C GLY A 381 -16.60 -18.50 -2.09
N THR A 382 -16.46 -17.57 -3.04
CA THR A 382 -16.31 -16.13 -2.75
C THR A 382 -17.67 -15.44 -2.71
N SER A 383 -17.91 -14.56 -1.75
CA SER A 383 -19.15 -13.77 -1.77
C SER A 383 -19.14 -12.82 -2.97
N VAL A 384 -20.25 -12.73 -3.72
CA VAL A 384 -20.36 -11.78 -4.83
C VAL A 384 -20.14 -10.33 -4.37
N HIS A 385 -20.54 -10.01 -3.14
CA HIS A 385 -20.37 -8.68 -2.55
C HIS A 385 -18.92 -8.37 -2.16
N GLN A 386 -18.10 -9.39 -1.89
CA GLN A 386 -16.65 -9.18 -1.71
C GLN A 386 -15.99 -8.81 -3.03
N LEU A 387 -16.43 -9.39 -4.15
CA LEU A 387 -15.92 -9.05 -5.49
C LEU A 387 -16.26 -7.61 -5.85
N ASP A 388 -17.51 -7.20 -5.65
CA ASP A 388 -17.95 -5.81 -5.90
C ASP A 388 -17.20 -4.80 -5.01
N TYR A 389 -16.92 -5.17 -3.75
CA TYR A 389 -16.12 -4.35 -2.84
C TYR A 389 -14.68 -4.20 -3.35
N ARG A 390 -14.03 -5.29 -3.78
CA ARG A 390 -12.67 -5.23 -4.32
C ARG A 390 -12.60 -4.42 -5.60
N GLU A 391 -13.62 -4.52 -6.46
CA GLU A 391 -13.69 -3.70 -7.66
C GLU A 391 -13.81 -2.21 -7.30
N THR A 392 -14.64 -1.87 -6.32
CA THR A 392 -14.75 -0.49 -5.81
C THR A 392 -13.45 0.02 -5.18
N LEU A 393 -12.76 -0.83 -4.41
CA LEU A 393 -11.44 -0.52 -3.85
C LEU A 393 -10.40 -0.28 -4.95
N ASN A 394 -10.47 -1.09 -6.03
CA ASN A 394 -9.60 -0.96 -7.19
C ASN A 394 -9.83 0.34 -7.96
N GLU A 395 -11.08 0.78 -8.12
CA GLU A 395 -11.40 2.09 -8.71
C GLU A 395 -10.70 3.23 -7.93
N GLY A 396 -10.63 3.12 -6.60
CA GLY A 396 -9.89 4.05 -5.75
C GLY A 396 -8.36 3.99 -5.94
N TYR A 397 -7.80 2.79 -6.06
CA TYR A 397 -6.38 2.58 -6.38
C TYR A 397 -6.01 3.12 -7.77
N GLN A 398 -6.93 3.02 -8.75
CA GLN A 398 -6.74 3.61 -10.06
C GLN A 398 -6.70 5.14 -10.01
N ASP A 399 -7.47 5.78 -9.12
CA ASP A 399 -7.36 7.22 -8.87
C ASP A 399 -6.00 7.60 -8.24
N TYR A 400 -5.44 6.73 -7.37
CA TYR A 400 -4.13 6.91 -6.75
C TYR A 400 -3.01 6.90 -7.80
N ILE A 401 -2.91 5.84 -8.61
CA ILE A 401 -1.86 5.71 -9.65
C ILE A 401 -2.00 6.76 -10.75
N SER A 402 -3.24 7.06 -11.19
CA SER A 402 -3.48 8.08 -12.23
C SER A 402 -3.05 9.49 -11.81
N HIS A 403 -3.07 9.77 -10.50
CA HIS A 403 -2.57 11.03 -9.97
C HIS A 403 -1.04 11.11 -10.08
N PHE A 404 -0.32 10.03 -9.78
CA PHE A 404 1.14 10.00 -9.95
C PHE A 404 1.56 10.16 -11.41
N GLU A 405 0.90 9.45 -12.32
CA GLU A 405 1.07 9.61 -13.78
C GLU A 405 0.91 11.07 -14.22
N THR A 406 -0.19 11.71 -13.81
CA THR A 406 -0.44 13.11 -14.15
C THR A 406 0.64 14.03 -13.56
N TRP A 407 1.05 13.79 -12.32
CA TRP A 407 2.05 14.59 -11.63
C TRP A 407 3.45 14.43 -12.24
N SER A 408 3.87 13.20 -12.57
CA SER A 408 5.16 12.88 -13.17
C SER A 408 5.27 13.47 -14.58
N HIS A 409 4.27 13.22 -15.44
CA HIS A 409 4.26 13.73 -16.82
C HIS A 409 4.31 15.26 -16.87
N SER A 410 3.63 15.93 -15.95
CA SER A 410 3.67 17.40 -15.84
C SER A 410 5.07 17.96 -15.50
N ARG A 411 5.97 17.10 -15.00
CA ARG A 411 7.35 17.43 -14.61
C ARG A 411 8.40 16.88 -15.58
N GLY A 412 7.99 16.18 -16.63
CA GLY A 412 8.88 15.69 -17.68
C GLY A 412 9.59 14.37 -17.36
N PHE A 413 9.05 13.58 -16.45
CA PHE A 413 9.48 12.20 -16.18
C PHE A 413 8.25 11.28 -16.08
N GLU A 414 8.46 9.98 -16.01
CA GLU A 414 7.44 8.93 -16.03
C GLU A 414 7.19 8.37 -14.61
N TYR A 415 6.19 7.50 -14.44
CA TYR A 415 5.91 6.81 -13.18
C TYR A 415 6.08 5.28 -13.31
N SER A 416 6.73 4.67 -12.32
CA SER A 416 6.93 3.22 -12.20
C SER A 416 6.40 2.75 -10.85
N ASN A 417 5.70 1.62 -10.83
CA ASN A 417 5.41 0.92 -9.59
C ASN A 417 5.25 -0.58 -9.79
N GLN A 418 5.11 -1.32 -8.68
CA GLN A 418 4.64 -2.71 -8.67
C GLN A 418 3.12 -2.76 -8.47
N PRO A 419 2.31 -2.84 -9.55
CA PRO A 419 0.88 -2.59 -9.44
C PRO A 419 0.18 -3.66 -8.58
N ALA A 420 -0.70 -3.24 -7.67
CA ALA A 420 -1.56 -4.12 -6.89
C ALA A 420 -0.84 -5.17 -6.02
N TYR A 421 0.47 -5.00 -5.76
CA TYR A 421 1.31 -5.99 -5.10
C TYR A 421 0.73 -6.47 -3.76
N ASN A 422 0.40 -7.76 -3.69
CA ASN A 422 -0.13 -8.46 -2.50
C ASN A 422 -1.42 -7.90 -1.86
N LEU A 423 -2.06 -6.90 -2.46
CA LEU A 423 -3.34 -6.35 -2.00
C LEU A 423 -4.51 -7.01 -2.73
N PRO A 424 -5.75 -6.95 -2.19
CA PRO A 424 -6.94 -7.52 -2.84
C PRO A 424 -7.43 -6.63 -4.00
N LEU A 425 -6.55 -6.37 -4.96
CA LEU A 425 -6.69 -5.49 -6.12
C LEU A 425 -6.56 -6.27 -7.45
N GLN A 426 -6.79 -5.61 -8.57
CA GLN A 426 -6.82 -6.20 -9.91
C GLN A 426 -5.60 -5.80 -10.74
N MET A 427 -4.45 -6.42 -10.48
CA MET A 427 -3.18 -6.11 -11.17
C MET A 427 -3.30 -6.03 -12.71
N LEU A 428 -4.04 -6.95 -13.35
CA LEU A 428 -4.17 -6.98 -14.80
C LEU A 428 -4.88 -5.75 -15.39
N SER A 429 -5.80 -5.12 -14.66
CA SER A 429 -6.44 -3.87 -15.09
C SER A 429 -5.59 -2.65 -14.82
N ASP A 430 -4.63 -2.74 -13.90
CA ASP A 430 -3.86 -1.60 -13.42
C ASP A 430 -2.52 -1.45 -14.17
N ILE A 431 -1.94 -2.54 -14.67
CA ILE A 431 -0.71 -2.54 -15.51
C ILE A 431 -0.76 -1.49 -16.64
N PRO A 432 -1.84 -1.34 -17.43
CA PRO A 432 -1.87 -0.38 -18.53
C PRO A 432 -1.95 1.10 -18.10
N LEU A 433 -2.11 1.36 -16.80
CA LEU A 433 -2.24 2.71 -16.22
C LEU A 433 -0.89 3.25 -15.71
N VAL A 434 0.20 2.49 -15.86
CA VAL A 434 1.53 2.84 -15.35
C VAL A 434 2.51 2.85 -16.52
N ASP A 435 3.37 3.88 -16.63
CA ASP A 435 4.34 3.98 -17.73
C ASP A 435 5.31 2.80 -17.78
N ALA A 436 5.80 2.37 -16.61
CA ALA A 436 6.70 1.22 -16.46
C ALA A 436 6.28 0.32 -15.28
N PRO A 437 5.40 -0.67 -15.48
CA PRO A 437 5.03 -1.61 -14.43
C PRO A 437 6.17 -2.58 -14.12
N GLU A 438 6.44 -2.80 -12.83
CA GLU A 438 7.44 -3.73 -12.29
C GLU A 438 6.79 -4.97 -11.64
N PHE A 439 7.49 -6.12 -11.67
CA PHE A 439 6.95 -7.43 -11.25
C PHE A 439 7.92 -8.25 -10.41
#